data_AF-B7PS99-F1
#
_entry.id   AF-B7PS99-F1
#
_cell.length_a   1.000
_cell.length_b   1.000
_cell.length_c   1.000
_cell.angle_alpha   90.00
_cell.angle_beta   90.00
_cell.angle_gamma   90.00
#
_symmetry.space_group_name_H-M   'P 1'
#
loop_
_entity.id
_entity.type
_entity.pdbx_description
1 polymer ?
#
loop_
_entity_poly.entity_id
_entity_poly.type
_entity_poly.pdbx_seq_one_letter_code
_entity_poly.pdbx_strand_id
1 'polypeptide(L)'
;MRLQDFQRVTWFVQVAPYTYTTDVWPRLGASNKGPSVFDRPVRQKGRTAYDQVCKLRVVPQTTDPECAVAYRRYKTSSDFKVAAFTGPQQLWQRMVKSYDDNMGDTPIVVYDMDLDDFLDRCATGTMSPLAEALCVGVF
;
A
#
# COMPACT_ATOMS: atom_id res chain seq x y z
N MET A 1 -16.00 -24.42 -27.45
CA MET A 1 -15.99 -23.43 -26.35
C MET A 1 -15.31 -22.17 -26.89
N ARG A 2 -15.98 -21.01 -26.89
CA ARG A 2 -15.45 -19.77 -27.49
C ARG A 2 -14.93 -18.86 -26.37
N LEU A 3 -13.85 -18.12 -26.64
CA LEU A 3 -13.13 -17.21 -25.71
C LEU A 3 -13.98 -16.06 -25.09
N GLN A 4 -15.29 -16.01 -25.32
CA GLN A 4 -16.16 -14.90 -24.91
C GLN A 4 -16.86 -15.11 -23.56
N ASP A 5 -16.76 -16.28 -22.94
CA ASP A 5 -17.52 -16.65 -21.72
C ASP A 5 -16.82 -16.30 -20.40
N PHE A 6 -15.68 -15.58 -20.43
CA PHE A 6 -14.95 -15.15 -19.23
C PHE A 6 -14.64 -13.66 -19.25
N GLN A 7 -15.63 -12.80 -19.04
CA GLN A 7 -15.36 -11.56 -18.29
C GLN A 7 -15.24 -11.94 -16.81
N ARG A 8 -14.21 -12.72 -16.46
CA ARG A 8 -13.80 -12.86 -15.06
C ARG A 8 -13.31 -11.48 -14.64
N VAL A 9 -14.05 -10.85 -13.74
CA VAL A 9 -13.57 -9.66 -13.03
C VAL A 9 -12.16 -10.01 -12.52
N THR A 10 -11.20 -9.13 -12.77
CA THR A 10 -9.82 -9.28 -12.27
C THR A 10 -9.64 -8.21 -11.20
N TRP A 11 -9.11 -8.62 -10.05
CA TRP A 11 -8.86 -7.69 -8.96
C TRP A 11 -7.42 -7.18 -9.06
N PHE A 12 -7.27 -5.86 -8.99
CA PHE A 12 -5.97 -5.21 -9.14
C PHE A 12 -5.53 -4.63 -7.81
N VAL A 13 -4.32 -5.00 -7.36
CA VAL A 13 -3.75 -4.51 -6.11
C VAL A 13 -2.42 -3.83 -6.40
N GLN A 14 -2.25 -2.60 -5.91
CA GLN A 14 -0.98 -1.90 -5.93
C GLN A 14 -0.33 -2.02 -4.55
N VAL A 15 0.88 -2.56 -4.49
CA VAL A 15 1.61 -2.68 -3.22
C VAL A 15 2.47 -1.46 -2.93
N ALA A 16 2.79 -0.64 -3.94
CA ALA A 16 3.59 0.56 -3.78
C ALA A 16 2.85 1.68 -3.02
N PRO A 17 3.38 2.12 -1.86
CA PRO A 17 2.85 3.28 -1.16
C PRO A 17 2.74 4.51 -2.07
N TYR A 18 1.58 5.15 -2.05
CA TYR A 18 1.35 6.43 -2.71
C TYR A 18 1.82 7.58 -1.82
N THR A 19 2.55 8.52 -2.40
CA THR A 19 3.21 9.58 -1.65
C THR A 19 2.71 10.96 -2.05
N TYR A 20 2.37 11.79 -1.06
CA TYR A 20 1.92 13.17 -1.27
C TYR A 20 2.38 14.11 -0.16
N THR A 21 2.17 15.40 -0.37
CA THR A 21 2.37 16.45 0.64
C THR A 21 1.03 17.06 1.08
N THR A 22 0.91 17.43 2.35
CA THR A 22 -0.25 18.13 2.91
C THR A 22 0.19 19.16 3.96
N ASP A 23 -0.55 20.25 4.18
CA ASP A 23 -0.28 21.23 5.25
C ASP A 23 -0.85 20.85 6.61
N VAL A 24 -1.83 19.96 6.63
CA VAL A 24 -2.53 19.55 7.84
C VAL A 24 -2.04 18.20 8.32
N TRP A 25 -2.30 17.90 9.60
CA TRP A 25 -2.02 16.56 10.10
C TRP A 25 -2.76 15.51 9.24
N PRO A 26 -2.10 14.40 8.84
CA PRO A 26 -2.68 13.46 7.91
C PRO A 26 -3.90 12.79 8.51
N ARG A 27 -5.00 12.97 7.80
CA ARG A 27 -6.30 12.39 8.05
C ARG A 27 -7.00 12.20 6.72
N LEU A 28 -7.99 11.32 6.69
CA LEU A 28 -8.87 11.16 5.54
C LEU A 28 -9.45 12.54 5.11
N GLY A 29 -9.40 12.82 3.81
CA GLY A 29 -9.87 14.11 3.25
C GLY A 29 -8.90 15.29 3.45
N ALA A 30 -7.67 15.07 3.93
CA ALA A 30 -6.65 16.09 3.93
C ALA A 30 -6.30 16.56 2.51
N SER A 31 -5.94 17.84 2.38
CA SER A 31 -5.52 18.46 1.12
C SER A 31 -4.28 17.77 0.55
N ASN A 32 -4.34 17.38 -0.72
CA ASN A 32 -3.17 16.88 -1.46
C ASN A 32 -2.54 18.03 -2.26
N LYS A 33 -1.33 18.47 -1.87
CA LYS A 33 -0.55 19.52 -2.55
C LYS A 33 0.35 18.99 -3.68
N GLY A 34 0.28 17.70 -3.96
CA GLY A 34 1.03 17.01 -4.99
C GLY A 34 1.94 15.91 -4.46
N PRO A 35 2.62 15.20 -5.37
CA PRO A 35 3.54 14.10 -5.03
C PRO A 35 4.67 14.53 -4.11
N SER A 36 4.98 13.69 -3.11
CA SER A 36 6.17 13.86 -2.26
C SER A 36 7.27 12.86 -2.63
N VAL A 37 8.51 13.19 -2.26
CA VAL A 37 9.67 12.31 -2.48
C VAL A 37 10.21 11.90 -1.12
N PHE A 38 10.27 10.59 -0.89
CA PHE A 38 10.88 9.97 0.29
C PHE A 38 12.40 9.85 0.12
N ASP A 39 13.09 9.38 1.16
CA ASP A 39 14.56 9.45 1.25
C ASP A 39 15.27 8.73 0.11
N ARG A 40 14.69 7.66 -0.44
CA ARG A 40 15.15 7.02 -1.68
C ARG A 40 14.09 7.21 -2.77
N PRO A 41 14.35 8.07 -3.77
CA PRO A 41 13.42 8.24 -4.87
C PRO A 41 13.30 6.93 -5.67
N VAL A 42 12.07 6.50 -5.91
CA VAL A 42 11.78 5.46 -6.89
C VAL A 42 11.55 6.14 -8.25
N ARG A 43 11.70 5.39 -9.35
CA ARG A 43 11.56 5.96 -10.70
C ARG A 43 10.11 6.36 -11.06
N GLN A 44 9.17 6.10 -10.16
CA GLN A 44 7.76 6.43 -10.31
C GLN A 44 7.39 7.65 -9.46
N LYS A 45 6.91 8.71 -10.11
CA LYS A 45 6.47 9.94 -9.43
C LYS A 45 5.27 9.65 -8.53
N GLY A 46 5.34 10.07 -7.26
CA GLY A 46 4.25 9.88 -6.31
C GLY A 46 4.18 8.48 -5.72
N ARG A 47 5.27 7.70 -5.81
CA ARG A 47 5.41 6.41 -5.15
C ARG A 47 6.64 6.39 -4.25
N THR A 48 6.66 5.44 -3.33
CA THR A 48 7.87 5.01 -2.61
C THR A 48 7.84 3.49 -2.45
N ALA A 49 8.92 2.90 -1.96
CA ALA A 49 8.99 1.47 -1.66
C ALA A 49 8.51 1.19 -0.23
N TYR A 50 7.93 0.01 -0.01
CA TYR A 50 7.43 -0.41 1.28
C TYR A 50 8.54 -0.49 2.35
N ASP A 51 9.76 -0.86 1.94
CA ASP A 51 10.95 -0.89 2.81
C ASP A 51 11.32 0.46 3.43
N GLN A 52 10.86 1.56 2.83
CA GLN A 52 11.08 2.93 3.34
C GLN A 52 10.04 3.34 4.38
N VAL A 53 8.87 2.71 4.39
CA VAL A 53 7.74 3.14 5.24
C VAL A 53 7.39 2.16 6.34
N CYS A 54 7.73 0.87 6.20
CA CYS A 54 7.34 -0.18 7.13
C CYS A 54 7.91 0.00 8.55
N LYS A 55 9.07 0.66 8.69
CA LYS A 55 9.71 0.95 10.00
C LYS A 55 9.26 2.28 10.60
N LEU A 56 8.53 3.08 9.83
CA LEU A 56 8.08 4.38 10.28
C LEU A 56 6.82 4.21 11.13
N ARG A 57 6.64 5.10 12.11
CA ARG A 57 5.46 5.07 12.97
C ARG A 57 4.22 5.38 12.13
N VAL A 58 3.37 4.38 11.97
CA VAL A 58 2.08 4.51 11.29
C VAL A 58 1.17 5.44 12.09
N VAL A 59 0.54 6.38 11.39
CA VAL A 59 -0.57 7.19 11.88
C VAL A 59 -1.85 6.42 11.56
N PRO A 60 -2.54 5.87 12.57
CA PRO A 60 -3.79 5.15 12.32
C PRO A 60 -4.79 6.08 11.64
N GLN A 61 -5.30 5.68 10.48
CA GLN A 61 -6.46 6.32 9.88
C GLN A 61 -7.70 5.68 10.51
N THR A 62 -8.53 6.47 11.19
CA THR A 62 -9.61 5.98 12.06
C THR A 62 -10.72 5.19 11.34
N THR A 63 -10.70 5.15 10.00
CA THR A 63 -11.79 4.60 9.18
C THR A 63 -11.33 3.95 7.87
N ASP A 64 -10.04 3.93 7.55
CA ASP A 64 -9.56 3.49 6.24
C ASP A 64 -8.87 2.11 6.35
N PRO A 65 -9.11 1.17 5.43
CA PRO A 65 -8.25 0.01 5.24
C PRO A 65 -6.82 0.36 4.78
N GLU A 66 -6.47 1.64 4.65
CA GLU A 66 -5.11 2.12 4.39
C GLU A 66 -4.39 2.60 5.66
N CYS A 67 -3.14 2.18 5.80
CA CYS A 67 -2.16 2.76 6.71
C CYS A 67 -1.59 4.04 6.10
N ALA A 68 -1.39 5.07 6.92
CA ALA A 68 -0.63 6.24 6.51
C ALA A 68 0.57 6.41 7.44
N VAL A 69 1.73 6.67 6.86
CA VAL A 69 2.87 7.21 7.60
C VAL A 69 3.01 8.67 7.23
N ALA A 70 3.25 9.51 8.23
CA ALA A 70 3.59 10.89 7.97
C ALA A 70 4.66 11.41 8.90
N TYR A 71 5.54 12.22 8.32
CA TYR A 71 6.55 12.94 9.07
C TYR A 71 6.83 14.28 8.41
N ARG A 72 7.28 15.23 9.23
CA ARG A 72 7.83 16.49 8.74
C ARG A 72 9.30 16.26 8.47
N ARG A 73 9.77 16.61 7.26
CA ARG A 73 11.21 16.55 6.93
C ARG A 73 12.03 17.46 7.85
N TYR A 74 11.46 18.58 8.29
CA TYR A 74 12.06 19.55 9.21
C TYR A 74 11.03 20.01 10.23
N LYS A 75 11.43 20.23 11.50
CA LYS A 75 10.52 20.73 12.56
C LYS A 75 9.80 22.04 12.17
N THR A 76 10.46 22.87 11.38
CA THR A 76 9.97 24.18 10.92
C THR A 76 9.11 24.11 9.65
N SER A 77 9.03 22.95 8.99
CA SER A 77 8.21 22.80 7.79
C SER A 77 6.73 22.82 8.15
N SER A 78 5.95 23.60 7.41
CA SER A 78 4.49 23.59 7.48
C SER A 78 3.89 22.33 6.85
N ASP A 79 4.60 21.68 5.94
CA ASP A 79 4.08 20.56 5.15
C ASP A 79 4.54 19.21 5.71
N PHE A 80 3.61 18.26 5.77
CA PHE A 80 3.86 16.86 6.05
C PHE A 80 4.11 16.11 4.74
N LYS A 81 5.12 15.23 4.75
CA LYS A 81 5.23 14.17 3.74
C LYS A 81 4.43 12.98 4.22
N VAL A 82 3.57 12.47 3.37
CA VAL A 82 2.70 11.33 3.67
C VAL A 82 2.97 10.21 2.67
N ALA A 83 3.02 8.98 3.17
CA ALA A 83 2.90 7.76 2.37
C ALA A 83 1.65 7.02 2.84
N ALA A 84 0.67 6.86 1.95
CA ALA A 84 -0.50 6.03 2.14
C ALA A 84 -0.27 4.66 1.49
N PHE A 85 -0.57 3.58 2.20
CA PHE A 85 -0.36 2.22 1.73
C PHE A 85 -1.30 1.25 2.44
N THR A 86 -1.50 0.06 1.88
CA THR A 86 -2.19 -1.03 2.60
C THR A 86 -1.13 -1.94 3.20
N GLY A 87 -1.10 -2.09 4.53
CA GLY A 87 -0.14 -2.98 5.19
C GLY A 87 -0.51 -4.46 5.07
N PRO A 88 0.37 -5.40 5.47
CA PRO A 88 0.12 -6.84 5.39
C PRO A 88 -1.20 -7.25 6.06
N GLN A 89 -1.46 -6.75 7.27
CA GLN A 89 -2.69 -7.08 8.01
C GLN A 89 -3.95 -6.62 7.26
N GLN A 90 -3.93 -5.40 6.69
CA GLN A 90 -5.06 -4.86 5.95
C GLN A 90 -5.25 -5.58 4.61
N LEU A 91 -4.16 -5.95 3.91
CA LEU A 91 -4.24 -6.75 2.69
C LEU A 91 -4.84 -8.13 2.98
N TRP A 92 -4.38 -8.80 4.04
CA TRP A 92 -4.93 -10.07 4.47
C TRP A 92 -6.44 -9.97 4.81
N GLN A 93 -6.85 -8.94 5.55
CA GLN A 93 -8.27 -8.70 5.86
C GLN A 93 -9.12 -8.47 4.59
N ARG A 94 -8.61 -7.72 3.61
CA ARG A 94 -9.28 -7.53 2.31
C ARG A 94 -9.43 -8.86 1.57
N MET A 95 -8.40 -9.71 1.62
CA MET A 95 -8.45 -11.04 1.01
C MET A 95 -9.49 -11.93 1.66
N VAL A 96 -9.50 -12.04 3.00
CA VAL A 96 -10.51 -12.80 3.73
C VAL A 96 -11.93 -12.34 3.34
N LYS A 97 -12.16 -11.02 3.33
CA LYS A 97 -13.47 -10.47 2.95
C LYS A 97 -13.85 -10.78 1.50
N SER A 98 -12.88 -10.85 0.59
CA SER A 98 -13.15 -11.22 -0.80
C SER A 98 -13.75 -12.63 -0.94
N TYR A 99 -13.40 -13.56 -0.04
CA TYR A 99 -14.04 -14.88 0.01
C TYR A 99 -15.49 -14.80 0.46
N ASP A 100 -15.78 -14.00 1.49
CA ASP A 100 -17.15 -13.75 1.96
C ASP A 100 -18.03 -13.15 0.85
N ASP A 101 -17.42 -12.33 -0.01
CA ASP A 101 -18.07 -11.68 -1.16
C ASP A 101 -18.14 -12.60 -2.42
N ASN A 102 -17.83 -13.89 -2.30
CA ASN A 102 -17.76 -14.89 -3.41
C ASN A 102 -16.77 -14.52 -4.53
N MET A 103 -15.71 -13.79 -4.20
CA MET A 103 -14.64 -13.39 -5.12
C MET A 103 -13.39 -14.26 -5.01
N GLY A 104 -13.42 -15.37 -4.26
CA GLY A 104 -12.24 -16.22 -4.01
C GLY A 104 -11.54 -16.80 -5.26
N ASP A 105 -12.29 -17.00 -6.35
CA ASP A 105 -11.74 -17.48 -7.63
C ASP A 105 -11.33 -16.34 -8.59
N THR A 106 -11.44 -15.09 -8.14
CA THR A 106 -11.12 -13.90 -8.93
C THR A 106 -9.60 -13.79 -9.06
N PRO A 107 -9.04 -13.76 -10.29
CA PRO A 107 -7.61 -13.56 -10.45
C PRO A 107 -7.17 -12.22 -9.85
N ILE A 108 -6.04 -12.25 -9.15
CA ILE A 108 -5.42 -11.05 -8.57
C ILE A 108 -4.17 -10.70 -9.35
N VAL A 109 -4.09 -9.46 -9.80
CA VAL A 109 -2.90 -8.89 -10.43
C VAL A 109 -2.29 -7.91 -9.46
N VAL A 110 -1.04 -8.18 -9.07
CA VAL A 110 -0.28 -7.32 -8.15
C VAL A 110 0.69 -6.46 -8.97
N TYR A 111 0.58 -5.14 -8.82
CA TYR A 111 1.43 -4.15 -9.47
C TYR A 111 2.52 -3.63 -8.54
N ASP A 112 3.62 -3.18 -9.14
CA ASP A 112 4.75 -2.52 -8.47
C ASP A 112 5.43 -3.42 -7.43
N MET A 113 5.58 -4.71 -7.77
CA MET A 113 6.24 -5.70 -6.92
C MET A 113 7.67 -5.31 -6.54
N ASP A 114 8.40 -4.61 -7.41
CA ASP A 114 9.73 -4.02 -7.15
C ASP A 114 9.76 -3.00 -6.01
N LEU A 115 8.58 -2.50 -5.62
CA LEU A 115 8.40 -1.58 -4.51
C LEU A 115 7.89 -2.28 -3.24
N ASP A 116 7.66 -3.60 -3.26
CA ASP A 116 7.55 -4.41 -2.04
C ASP A 116 8.94 -4.62 -1.42
N ASP A 117 8.98 -5.11 -0.18
CA ASP A 117 10.21 -5.44 0.51
C ASP A 117 10.73 -6.83 0.12
N PHE A 118 11.34 -6.92 -1.06
CA PHE A 118 11.94 -8.14 -1.58
C PHE A 118 13.09 -8.70 -0.73
N LEU A 119 13.77 -7.84 0.02
CA LEU A 119 15.02 -8.17 0.71
C LEU A 119 14.85 -8.26 2.22
N ASP A 120 13.61 -8.38 2.70
CA ASP A 120 13.32 -8.61 4.12
C ASP A 120 13.98 -7.54 5.02
N ARG A 121 13.86 -6.28 4.59
CA ARG A 121 14.35 -5.14 5.34
C ARG A 121 13.41 -4.78 6.49
N CYS A 122 12.12 -5.10 6.37
CA CYS A 122 11.06 -4.71 7.28
C CYS A 122 10.90 -5.66 8.47
N ALA A 123 10.83 -6.97 8.23
CA ALA A 123 10.48 -7.96 9.24
C ALA A 123 11.15 -9.31 8.97
N THR A 124 12.28 -9.56 9.66
CA THR A 124 13.17 -10.70 9.39
C THR A 124 12.43 -12.02 9.22
N GLY A 125 12.70 -12.71 8.11
CA GLY A 125 12.12 -13.98 7.71
C GLY A 125 11.04 -13.88 6.63
N THR A 126 10.64 -12.68 6.19
CA THR A 126 9.54 -12.49 5.23
C THR A 126 10.00 -11.70 4.02
N MET A 127 10.04 -12.35 2.85
CA MET A 127 10.30 -11.70 1.57
C MET A 127 8.98 -11.28 0.93
N SER A 128 8.91 -10.05 0.41
CA SER A 128 7.70 -9.50 -0.21
C SER A 128 6.45 -9.61 0.69
N PRO A 129 6.47 -9.02 1.89
CA PRO A 129 5.42 -9.19 2.90
C PRO A 129 4.03 -8.72 2.43
N LEU A 130 3.95 -7.76 1.51
CA LEU A 130 2.66 -7.32 0.97
C LEU A 130 2.07 -8.33 0.00
N ALA A 131 2.90 -8.88 -0.89
CA ALA A 131 2.48 -9.95 -1.78
C ALA A 131 2.16 -11.25 -1.02
N GLU A 132 2.96 -11.61 -0.01
CA GLU A 132 2.70 -12.78 0.84
C GLU A 132 1.36 -12.65 1.56
N ALA A 133 1.02 -11.47 2.09
CA ALA A 133 -0.28 -11.24 2.73
C ALA A 133 -1.48 -11.45 1.78
N LEU A 134 -1.31 -11.18 0.49
CA LEU A 134 -2.32 -11.47 -0.53
C LEU A 134 -2.43 -12.98 -0.81
N CYS A 135 -1.30 -13.68 -0.83
CA CYS A 135 -1.25 -15.13 -1.08
C CYS A 135 -1.75 -15.96 0.11
N VAL A 136 -1.42 -15.58 1.34
CA VAL A 136 -1.81 -16.27 2.59
C VAL A 136 -3.27 -16.02 2.96
N GLY A 137 -3.92 -15.00 2.37
CA GLY A 137 -5.37 -14.84 2.47
C GLY A 137 -6.18 -15.95 1.78
N VAL A 138 -5.51 -16.84 1.05
CA VAL A 138 -6.09 -17.97 0.29
C VAL A 138 -5.89 -19.28 1.07
N PHE A 139 -6.71 -19.56 2.09
CA PHE A 139 -6.75 -20.87 2.76
C PHE A 139 -8.18 -21.34 3.00
#